data_AF-A0A3D0D981-F1
#
_entry.id   AF-A0A3D0D981-F1
#
_cell.length_a   1.000
_cell.length_b   1.000
_cell.length_c   1.000
_cell.angle_alpha   90.00
_cell.angle_beta   90.00
_cell.angle_gamma   90.00
#
_symmetry.space_group_name_H-M   'P 1'
#
loop_
_entity.id
_entity.type
_entity.pdbx_description
1 polymer ?
#
loop_
_entity_poly.entity_id
_entity_poly.type
_entity_poly.pdbx_seq_one_letter_code
_entity_poly.pdbx_strand_id
1 'polypeptide(L)'
;MDRSQNRGWVGGGVLILLGLLFLLARFVPTLTPYVVLFIGLGLFGLFLITQAYGALIPAGIVTGVGVGIVLASRSGGDAGGAAFMLSLGAGFLAIWVLGLLFRVPENHWWPLIPGSILILVGVAALGSRTAQTLLESLSNWWPLILIILGGWLILRQLQRPRHR
;
A
#
# COMPACT_ATOMS: atom_id res chain seq x y z
N MET A 1 33.83 -18.14 8.96
CA MET A 1 32.61 -18.85 8.54
C MET A 1 31.61 -17.82 8.05
N ASP A 2 31.13 -18.01 6.83
CA ASP A 2 30.75 -16.97 5.85
C ASP A 2 29.39 -16.31 6.05
N ARG A 3 29.37 -14.98 5.98
CA ARG A 3 28.13 -14.16 5.99
C ARG A 3 27.27 -14.35 4.71
N SER A 4 27.78 -14.99 3.67
CA SER A 4 27.05 -15.28 2.42
C SER A 4 26.13 -16.50 2.54
N GLN A 5 26.43 -17.45 3.42
CA GLN A 5 25.69 -18.71 3.55
C GLN A 5 24.32 -18.50 4.21
N ASN A 6 24.22 -17.65 5.24
CA ASN A 6 22.95 -17.40 5.96
C ASN A 6 21.86 -16.70 5.14
N ARG A 7 22.23 -15.91 4.12
CA ARG A 7 21.24 -15.20 3.28
C ARG A 7 20.45 -16.15 2.37
N GLY A 8 21.08 -17.23 1.91
CA GLY A 8 20.43 -18.23 1.05
C GLY A 8 19.37 -19.05 1.77
N TRP A 9 19.64 -19.46 3.02
CA TRP A 9 18.70 -20.25 3.82
C TRP A 9 17.43 -19.47 4.19
N VAL A 10 17.55 -18.18 4.45
CA VAL A 10 16.41 -17.32 4.79
C VAL A 10 15.50 -17.11 3.58
N GLY A 11 16.08 -16.81 2.41
CA GLY A 11 15.31 -16.70 1.16
C GLY A 11 14.63 -18.02 0.82
N GLY A 12 15.35 -19.14 0.95
CA GLY A 12 14.80 -20.48 0.76
C GLY A 12 13.66 -20.79 1.73
N GLY A 13 13.82 -20.47 3.02
CA GLY A 13 12.80 -20.68 4.04
C GLY A 13 11.53 -19.87 3.79
N VAL A 14 11.66 -18.59 3.41
CA VAL A 14 10.51 -17.75 3.04
C VAL A 14 9.82 -18.31 1.79
N LEU A 15 10.57 -18.73 0.76
CA LEU A 15 9.97 -19.36 -0.43
C LEU A 15 9.26 -20.67 -0.10
N ILE A 16 9.84 -21.51 0.76
CA ILE A 16 9.22 -22.77 1.21
C ILE A 16 7.93 -22.48 1.96
N LEU A 17 7.95 -21.52 2.89
CA LEU A 17 6.77 -21.12 3.66
C LEU A 17 5.68 -20.60 2.73
N LEU A 18 6.01 -19.69 1.80
CA LEU A 18 5.10 -19.15 0.80
C LEU A 18 4.52 -20.26 -0.07
N GLY A 19 5.36 -21.15 -0.60
CA GLY A 19 4.95 -22.28 -1.44
C GLY A 19 4.01 -23.24 -0.72
N LEU A 20 4.28 -23.55 0.55
CA LEU A 20 3.41 -24.39 1.38
C LEU A 20 2.03 -23.74 1.57
N LEU A 21 2.02 -22.42 1.76
CA LEU A 21 0.81 -21.63 1.96
C LEU A 21 -0.07 -21.60 0.72
N PHE A 22 0.53 -21.38 -0.45
CA PHE A 22 -0.18 -21.48 -1.73
C PHE A 22 -0.74 -22.88 -1.97
N LEU A 23 0.02 -23.92 -1.61
CA LEU A 23 -0.41 -25.30 -1.74
C LEU A 23 -1.65 -25.58 -0.88
N LEU A 24 -1.66 -25.14 0.38
CA LEU A 24 -2.81 -25.26 1.28
C LEU A 24 -4.03 -24.45 0.80
N ALA A 25 -3.82 -23.22 0.31
CA ALA A 25 -4.90 -22.37 -0.20
C ALA A 25 -5.61 -22.99 -1.41
N ARG A 26 -4.91 -23.80 -2.21
CA ARG A 26 -5.52 -24.54 -3.33
C ARG A 26 -6.56 -25.56 -2.87
N PHE A 27 -6.33 -26.22 -1.74
CA PHE A 27 -7.24 -27.25 -1.22
C PHE A 27 -8.39 -26.66 -0.38
N VAL A 28 -8.23 -25.43 0.12
CA VAL A 28 -9.20 -24.78 1.01
C VAL A 28 -9.53 -23.39 0.47
N PRO A 29 -10.57 -23.24 -0.37
CA PRO A 29 -10.92 -21.97 -1.02
C PRO A 29 -11.20 -20.82 -0.04
N THR A 30 -11.61 -21.13 1.20
CA THR A 30 -11.83 -20.15 2.27
C THR A 30 -10.53 -19.47 2.73
N LEU A 31 -9.35 -20.02 2.41
CA LEU A 31 -8.05 -19.42 2.74
C LEU A 31 -7.60 -18.35 1.72
N THR A 32 -8.24 -18.26 0.56
CA THR A 32 -7.86 -17.33 -0.53
C THR A 32 -7.64 -15.89 -0.06
N PRO A 33 -8.51 -15.28 0.77
CA PRO A 33 -8.31 -13.91 1.27
C PRO A 33 -7.04 -13.73 2.13
N TYR A 34 -6.58 -14.80 2.78
CA TYR A 34 -5.44 -14.75 3.69
C TYR A 34 -4.10 -14.94 2.99
N VAL A 35 -4.08 -15.47 1.77
CA VAL A 35 -2.83 -15.74 1.03
C VAL A 35 -1.98 -14.47 0.91
N VAL A 36 -2.60 -13.37 0.50
CA VAL A 36 -1.90 -12.07 0.34
C VAL A 36 -1.37 -11.55 1.69
N LEU A 37 -2.15 -11.74 2.76
CA LEU A 37 -1.73 -11.36 4.11
C LEU A 37 -0.49 -12.13 4.54
N PHE A 38 -0.47 -13.45 4.33
CA PHE A 38 0.68 -14.26 4.69
C PHE A 38 1.92 -13.94 3.85
N ILE A 39 1.75 -13.54 2.58
CA ILE A 39 2.87 -13.03 1.77
C ILE A 39 3.46 -11.76 2.40
N GLY A 40 2.59 -10.82 2.78
CA GLY A 40 3.00 -9.60 3.46
C GLY A 40 3.78 -9.89 4.75
N LEU A 41 3.28 -10.81 5.58
CA LEU A 41 3.94 -11.23 6.81
C LEU A 41 5.29 -11.92 6.56
N GLY A 42 5.40 -12.75 5.51
CA GLY A 42 6.67 -13.37 5.11
C GLY A 42 7.71 -12.32 4.69
N LEU A 43 7.30 -11.32 3.91
CA LEU A 43 8.14 -10.18 3.54
C LEU A 43 8.52 -9.33 4.75
N PHE A 44 7.61 -9.16 5.71
CA PHE A 44 7.90 -8.48 6.96
C PHE A 44 8.94 -9.23 7.80
N GLY A 45 8.83 -10.56 7.87
CA GLY A 45 9.87 -11.40 8.47
C GLY A 45 11.23 -11.24 7.78
N LEU A 46 11.24 -11.17 6.44
CA LEU A 46 12.45 -10.88 5.68
C LEU A 46 13.02 -9.48 6.01
N PHE A 47 12.15 -8.47 6.17
CA PHE A 47 12.57 -7.14 6.63
C PHE A 47 13.20 -7.19 8.02
N LEU A 48 12.62 -7.89 8.99
CA LEU A 48 13.18 -7.98 10.34
C LEU A 48 14.60 -8.57 10.36
N ILE A 49 14.91 -9.46 9.42
CA ILE A 49 16.23 -10.09 9.29
C ILE A 49 17.19 -9.20 8.50
N THR A 50 16.74 -8.65 7.37
CA THR A 50 17.60 -7.88 6.46
C THR A 50 17.79 -6.43 6.90
N GLN A 51 16.86 -5.90 7.70
CA GLN A 51 16.76 -4.49 8.10
C GLN A 51 16.89 -3.53 6.91
N ALA A 52 16.53 -4.01 5.71
CA ALA A 52 16.70 -3.30 4.47
C ALA A 52 15.42 -2.53 4.13
N TYR A 53 15.56 -1.24 3.82
CA TYR A 53 14.43 -0.39 3.45
C TYR A 53 13.65 -0.95 2.24
N GLY A 54 14.37 -1.53 1.26
CA GLY A 54 13.77 -2.16 0.10
C GLY A 54 12.86 -3.37 0.40
N ALA A 55 13.05 -4.06 1.54
CA ALA A 55 12.16 -5.13 1.98
C ALA A 55 10.96 -4.58 2.77
N LEU A 56 11.11 -3.43 3.43
CA LEU A 56 10.05 -2.80 4.23
C LEU A 56 8.89 -2.30 3.37
N ILE A 57 9.18 -1.72 2.21
CA ILE A 57 8.17 -1.19 1.29
C ILE A 57 7.17 -2.29 0.85
N PRO A 58 7.60 -3.39 0.22
CA PRO A 58 6.68 -4.43 -0.21
C PRO A 58 6.05 -5.14 1.00
N ALA A 59 6.75 -5.27 2.13
CA ALA A 59 6.16 -5.82 3.35
C ALA A 59 4.97 -4.98 3.85
N GLY A 60 5.12 -3.66 3.95
CA GLY A 60 4.05 -2.75 4.41
C GLY A 60 2.85 -2.73 3.46
N ILE A 61 3.10 -2.59 2.15
CA ILE A 61 2.03 -2.54 1.14
C ILE A 61 1.28 -3.87 1.08
N VAL A 62 1.99 -5.00 0.92
CA VAL A 62 1.35 -6.31 0.75
C VAL A 62 0.62 -6.73 2.03
N THR A 63 1.15 -6.42 3.21
CA THR A 63 0.44 -6.65 4.48
C THR A 63 -0.82 -5.79 4.57
N GLY A 64 -0.75 -4.50 4.23
CA GLY A 64 -1.91 -3.61 4.20
C GLY A 64 -3.00 -4.08 3.23
N VAL A 65 -2.61 -4.50 2.01
CA VAL A 65 -3.53 -5.11 1.04
C VAL A 65 -4.14 -6.40 1.60
N GLY A 66 -3.33 -7.29 2.17
CA GLY A 66 -3.80 -8.55 2.73
C GLY A 66 -4.82 -8.36 3.86
N VAL A 67 -4.54 -7.45 4.79
CA VAL A 67 -5.49 -7.08 5.86
C VAL A 67 -6.76 -6.49 5.24
N GLY A 68 -6.62 -5.62 4.24
CA GLY A 68 -7.74 -5.00 3.54
C GLY A 68 -8.65 -6.02 2.85
N ILE A 69 -8.09 -7.02 2.16
CA ILE A 69 -8.85 -8.10 1.50
C ILE A 69 -9.62 -8.92 2.54
N VAL A 70 -8.99 -9.28 3.65
CA VAL A 70 -9.66 -10.04 4.72
C VAL A 70 -10.81 -9.23 5.32
N LEU A 71 -10.60 -7.94 5.61
CA LEU A 71 -11.67 -7.08 6.13
C LEU A 71 -12.80 -6.90 5.12
N ALA A 72 -12.48 -6.59 3.86
CA ALA A 72 -13.46 -6.40 2.80
C ALA A 72 -14.32 -7.64 2.55
N SER A 73 -13.73 -8.83 2.64
CA SER A 73 -14.45 -10.11 2.54
C SER A 73 -15.48 -10.34 3.66
N ARG A 74 -15.33 -9.64 4.79
CA ARG A 74 -16.21 -9.76 5.96
C ARG A 74 -17.28 -8.67 6.02
N SER A 75 -16.95 -7.44 5.59
CA SER A 75 -17.85 -6.29 5.71
C SER A 75 -18.79 -6.08 4.53
N GLY A 76 -18.41 -6.50 3.31
CA GLY A 76 -19.24 -6.37 2.10
C GLY A 76 -19.55 -4.91 1.69
N GLY A 77 -19.95 -4.71 0.43
CA GLY A 77 -20.38 -3.41 -0.10
C GLY A 77 -19.37 -2.26 0.12
N ASP A 78 -19.90 -1.06 0.36
CA ASP A 78 -19.11 0.17 0.53
C ASP A 78 -18.20 0.14 1.77
N ALA A 79 -18.65 -0.53 2.84
CA ALA A 79 -17.86 -0.73 4.05
C ALA A 79 -16.63 -1.60 3.80
N GLY A 80 -16.71 -2.54 2.85
CA GLY A 80 -15.57 -3.33 2.40
C GLY A 80 -14.52 -2.51 1.66
N GLY A 81 -14.96 -1.66 0.73
CA GLY A 81 -14.07 -0.74 0.01
C GLY A 81 -13.37 0.24 0.95
N ALA A 82 -14.11 0.82 1.90
CA ALA A 82 -13.55 1.73 2.88
C ALA A 82 -12.54 1.03 3.82
N ALA A 83 -12.87 -0.17 4.32
CA ALA A 83 -11.95 -0.96 5.15
C ALA A 83 -10.67 -1.35 4.38
N PHE A 84 -10.78 -1.65 3.09
CA PHE A 84 -9.62 -1.89 2.23
C PHE A 84 -8.72 -0.66 2.12
N MET A 85 -9.30 0.52 1.84
CA MET A 85 -8.56 1.78 1.74
C MET A 85 -7.86 2.15 3.05
N LEU A 86 -8.53 2.00 4.19
CA LEU A 86 -7.95 2.24 5.50
C LEU A 86 -6.77 1.30 5.79
N SER A 87 -6.92 0.01 5.48
CA SER A 87 -5.88 -1.00 5.70
C SER A 87 -4.67 -0.78 4.81
N LEU A 88 -4.89 -0.41 3.55
CA LEU A 88 -3.81 -0.06 2.63
C LEU A 88 -3.10 1.21 3.09
N GLY A 89 -3.84 2.24 3.48
CA GLY A 89 -3.29 3.48 4.02
C GLY A 89 -2.46 3.25 5.29
N ALA A 90 -2.95 2.41 6.19
CA ALA A 90 -2.21 1.95 7.36
C ALA A 90 -0.92 1.20 6.98
N GLY A 91 -0.96 0.37 5.93
CA GLY A 91 0.23 -0.30 5.39
C GLY A 91 1.31 0.68 4.91
N PHE A 92 0.91 1.77 4.24
CA PHE A 92 1.84 2.84 3.84
C PHE A 92 2.40 3.61 5.04
N LEU A 93 1.56 3.99 6.01
CA LEU A 93 2.03 4.66 7.22
C LEU A 93 2.97 3.78 8.04
N ALA A 94 2.70 2.47 8.09
CA ALA A 94 3.54 1.50 8.76
C ALA A 94 4.97 1.49 8.19
N ILE A 95 5.16 1.68 6.88
CA ILE A 95 6.51 1.77 6.28
C ILE A 95 7.33 2.88 6.96
N TRP A 96 6.73 4.08 7.10
CA TRP A 96 7.42 5.21 7.72
C TRP A 96 7.63 5.03 9.22
N VAL A 97 6.60 4.56 9.94
CA VAL A 97 6.65 4.32 11.39
C VAL A 97 7.68 3.24 11.74
N LEU A 98 7.69 2.14 11.00
CA LEU A 98 8.64 1.04 11.19
C LEU A 98 10.06 1.45 10.78
N GLY A 99 10.21 2.24 9.72
CA GLY A 99 11.50 2.82 9.34
C GLY A 99 12.10 3.69 10.45
N LEU A 100 11.27 4.46 11.15
CA LEU A 100 11.65 5.23 12.34
C LEU A 100 11.98 4.33 13.54
N LEU A 101 11.12 3.36 13.85
CA LEU A 101 11.26 2.49 15.02
C LEU A 101 12.53 1.63 14.94
N PHE A 102 12.81 1.09 13.75
CA PHE A 102 14.00 0.26 13.49
C PHE A 102 15.22 1.08 13.05
N ARG A 103 15.13 2.42 13.05
CA ARG A 103 16.21 3.36 12.68
C ARG A 103 16.87 3.02 11.34
N VAL A 104 16.06 2.71 10.33
CA VAL A 104 16.55 2.38 9.00
C VAL A 104 17.18 3.64 8.38
N PRO A 105 18.43 3.59 7.87
CA PRO A 105 19.16 4.78 7.41
C PRO A 105 18.45 5.55 6.29
N GLU A 106 17.68 4.84 5.47
CA GLU A 106 17.01 5.33 4.27
C GLU A 106 15.51 5.57 4.49
N ASN A 107 15.09 5.99 5.69
CA ASN A 107 13.66 6.23 5.94
C ASN A 107 13.16 7.46 5.18
N HIS A 108 12.30 7.26 4.18
CA HIS A 108 11.77 8.35 3.37
C HIS A 108 10.36 8.73 3.82
N TRP A 109 10.00 10.00 3.66
CA TRP A 109 8.70 10.55 4.08
C TRP A 109 7.59 10.34 3.05
N TRP A 110 7.95 9.89 1.84
CA TRP A 110 6.99 9.68 0.76
C TRP A 110 5.80 8.78 1.14
N PRO A 111 5.91 7.71 1.97
CA PRO A 111 4.76 6.85 2.30
C PRO A 111 3.66 7.56 3.09
N LEU A 112 3.99 8.66 3.77
CA LEU A 112 3.01 9.45 4.53
C LEU A 112 1.95 10.07 3.64
N ILE A 113 2.31 10.51 2.44
CA ILE A 113 1.40 11.19 1.51
C ILE A 113 0.30 10.23 1.01
N PRO A 114 0.61 9.11 0.32
CA PRO A 114 -0.41 8.18 -0.13
C PRO A 114 -1.11 7.51 1.06
N GLY A 115 -0.38 7.20 2.14
CA GLY A 115 -0.97 6.61 3.34
C GLY A 115 -2.04 7.48 3.97
N SER A 116 -1.75 8.78 4.15
CA SER A 116 -2.71 9.73 4.72
C SER A 116 -3.89 9.98 3.80
N ILE A 117 -3.66 10.11 2.48
CA ILE A 117 -4.74 10.25 1.50
C ILE A 117 -5.69 9.05 1.56
N LEU A 118 -5.14 7.83 1.55
CA LEU A 118 -5.94 6.61 1.63
C LEU A 118 -6.74 6.51 2.94
N ILE A 119 -6.14 6.92 4.06
CA ILE A 119 -6.87 6.97 5.33
C ILE A 119 -7.99 8.00 5.27
N LEU A 120 -7.73 9.22 4.79
CA LEU A 120 -8.75 10.26 4.69
C LEU A 120 -9.92 9.83 3.80
N VAL A 121 -9.61 9.24 2.64
CA VAL A 121 -10.64 8.73 1.71
C VAL A 121 -11.41 7.57 2.34
N GLY A 122 -10.73 6.62 2.99
CA GLY A 122 -11.38 5.51 3.67
C GLY A 122 -12.27 5.96 4.83
N VAL A 123 -11.84 6.95 5.62
CA VAL A 123 -12.66 7.54 6.70
C VAL A 123 -13.86 8.27 6.11
N ALA A 124 -13.67 9.07 5.05
CA ALA A 124 -14.76 9.79 4.41
C ALA A 124 -15.78 8.84 3.77
N ALA A 125 -15.34 7.68 3.25
CA ALA A 125 -16.22 6.64 2.72
C ALA A 125 -17.09 5.98 3.81
N LEU A 126 -16.60 5.87 5.05
CA LEU A 126 -17.39 5.45 6.22
C LEU A 126 -18.26 6.58 6.81
N GLY A 127 -18.07 7.81 6.35
CA GLY A 127 -18.71 9.01 6.88
C GLY A 127 -20.20 9.13 6.52
N SER A 128 -20.78 10.28 6.85
CA SER A 128 -22.16 10.59 6.52
C SER A 128 -22.39 10.65 5.00
N ARG A 129 -23.66 10.53 4.56
CA ARG A 129 -24.04 10.70 3.14
C ARG A 129 -23.46 11.98 2.51
N THR A 130 -23.32 13.06 3.27
CA THR A 130 -22.70 14.30 2.80
C THR A 130 -21.22 14.14 2.47
N ALA A 131 -20.46 13.38 3.27
CA ALA A 131 -19.06 13.10 2.97
C ALA A 131 -18.92 12.25 1.70
N GLN A 132 -19.82 11.27 1.53
CA GLN A 132 -19.88 10.42 0.35
C GLN A 132 -20.23 11.20 -0.92
N THR A 133 -21.20 12.12 -0.88
CA THR A 133 -21.54 12.95 -2.06
C THR A 133 -20.42 13.92 -2.44
N LEU A 134 -19.67 14.44 -1.46
CA LEU A 134 -18.48 15.27 -1.73
C LEU A 134 -17.37 14.46 -2.38
N LEU A 135 -17.11 13.23 -1.91
CA LEU A 135 -16.16 12.30 -2.53
C LEU A 135 -16.54 12.00 -3.99
N GLU A 136 -17.80 11.66 -4.25
CA GLU A 136 -18.31 11.39 -5.60
C GLU A 136 -18.19 12.61 -6.52
N SER A 137 -18.52 13.80 -6.02
CA SER A 137 -18.31 15.04 -6.77
C SER A 137 -16.83 15.24 -7.08
N LEU A 138 -15.94 15.18 -6.10
CA LEU A 138 -14.50 15.32 -6.34
C LEU A 138 -13.98 14.30 -7.37
N SER A 139 -14.47 13.05 -7.29
CA SER A 139 -14.15 11.98 -8.23
C SER A 139 -14.72 12.17 -9.64
N ASN A 140 -15.76 12.99 -9.82
CA ASN A 140 -16.32 13.30 -11.15
C ASN A 140 -15.67 14.56 -11.76
N TRP A 141 -15.26 15.52 -10.94
CA TRP A 141 -14.75 16.82 -11.40
C TRP A 141 -13.23 16.89 -11.56
N TRP A 142 -12.47 15.92 -11.02
CA TRP A 142 -11.01 15.86 -11.19
C TRP A 142 -10.51 15.91 -12.66
N PRO A 143 -11.17 15.34 -13.69
CA PRO A 143 -10.63 15.40 -15.04
C PRO A 143 -10.73 16.82 -15.60
N LEU A 144 -11.77 17.57 -15.22
CA LEU A 144 -11.92 18.97 -15.59
C LEU A 144 -10.78 19.83 -15.02
N ILE A 145 -10.42 19.60 -13.75
CA ILE A 145 -9.29 20.28 -13.11
C ILE A 145 -8.01 19.98 -13.88
N LEU A 146 -7.75 18.72 -14.24
CA LEU A 146 -6.59 18.31 -15.02
C LEU A 146 -6.56 18.95 -16.42
N ILE A 147 -7.71 19.05 -17.09
CA ILE A 147 -7.85 19.71 -18.39
C ILE A 147 -7.49 21.20 -18.27
N ILE A 148 -8.04 21.90 -17.27
CA ILE A 148 -7.78 23.33 -17.06
C ILE A 148 -6.30 23.56 -16.71
N LEU A 149 -5.75 22.76 -15.79
CA LEU A 149 -4.35 22.88 -15.37
C LEU A 149 -3.39 22.57 -16.54
N GLY A 150 -3.70 21.54 -17.32
CA GLY A 150 -2.95 21.16 -18.52
C GLY A 150 -2.98 22.24 -19.59
N GLY A 151 -4.17 22.79 -19.89
CA GLY A 151 -4.32 23.90 -20.83
C GLY A 151 -3.55 25.14 -20.36
N TRP A 152 -3.62 25.47 -19.08
CA TRP A 152 -2.90 26.59 -18.49
C TRP A 152 -1.37 26.42 -18.54
N LEU A 153 -0.86 25.21 -18.30
CA LEU A 153 0.57 24.88 -18.43
C LEU A 153 1.07 25.07 -19.87
N ILE A 154 0.29 24.63 -20.87
CA ILE A 154 0.60 24.80 -22.30
C ILE A 154 0.63 26.29 -22.65
N LEU A 155 -0.38 27.06 -22.24
CA LEU A 155 -0.45 28.51 -22.47
C LEU A 155 0.74 29.24 -21.84
N ARG A 156 1.12 28.87 -20.62
CA ARG A 156 2.31 29.42 -19.96
C ARG A 156 3.61 29.10 -20.70
N GLN A 157 3.72 27.93 -21.32
CA GLN A 157 4.92 27.57 -22.10
C GLN A 157 4.98 28.32 -23.43
N LEU A 158 3.84 28.53 -24.09
CA LEU A 158 3.77 29.33 -25.32
C LEU A 158 4.08 30.81 -25.08
N GLN A 159 3.78 31.32 -23.89
CA GLN A 159 4.03 32.71 -23.51
C GLN A 159 5.45 32.99 -23.01
N ARG A 160 6.31 31.98 -22.81
CA ARG A 160 7.73 32.22 -22.48
C ARG A 160 8.48 32.60 -23.76
N PRO A 161 8.90 33.87 -23.94
CA PRO A 161 9.68 34.26 -25.09
C PRO A 161 10.97 33.44 -25.09
N ARG A 162 11.21 32.76 -26.20
CA ARG A 162 12.43 32.02 -26.44
C ARG A 162 13.55 33.06 -26.63
N HIS A 163 14.13 33.55 -25.54
CA HIS A 163 15.38 34.31 -25.60
C HIS A 163 16.48 33.33 -26.06
N ARG A 164 16.68 33.31 -27.38
CA ARG A 164 17.94 32.94 -28.02
C ARG A 164 18.95 34.06 -27.83
#